data_AF-A0A316LXN5-F1
#
_entry.id   AF-A0A316LXN5-F1
#
_cell.length_a   1.000
_cell.length_b   1.000
_cell.length_c   1.000
_cell.angle_alpha   90.00
_cell.angle_beta   90.00
_cell.angle_gamma   90.00
#
_symmetry.space_group_name_H-M   'P 1'
#
loop_
_entity.id
_entity.type
_entity.pdbx_description
1 polymer ?
#
loop_
_entity_poly.entity_id
_entity_poly.type
_entity_poly.pdbx_seq_one_letter_code
_entity_poly.pdbx_strand_id
1 'polypeptide(L)'
;MQECDLELINEAVYEYISQYVDPQDILKNEPMSRHTTFCVGGEAEAFLRIRNKEQLEKLIPYFKLAELPYFVIGNGSNLLVG
;
A
#
# COMPACT_ATOMS: atom_id res chain seq x y z
N MET A 1 -9.45 6.87 25.78
CA MET A 1 -8.22 6.06 25.64
C MET A 1 -8.54 5.10 24.51
N GLN A 2 -8.08 5.42 23.31
CA GLN A 2 -8.53 4.81 22.05
C GLN A 2 -8.00 3.38 21.94
N GLU A 3 -8.89 2.42 22.20
CA GLU A 3 -8.84 1.08 21.60
C GLU A 3 -9.36 1.19 20.16
N CYS A 4 -8.84 0.35 19.26
CA CYS A 4 -9.29 0.10 17.86
C CYS A 4 -8.44 0.65 16.69
N ASP A 5 -7.13 0.91 16.84
CA ASP A 5 -6.25 1.26 15.69
C ASP A 5 -5.34 0.10 15.22
N LEU A 6 -5.72 -1.15 15.50
CA LEU A 6 -4.87 -2.35 15.34
C LEU A 6 -5.27 -3.33 14.21
N GLU A 7 -6.24 -3.02 13.35
CA GLU A 7 -6.72 -3.96 12.31
C GLU A 7 -6.30 -3.62 10.87
N LEU A 8 -5.35 -2.71 10.66
CA LEU A 8 -5.19 -2.03 9.36
C LEU A 8 -3.87 -2.22 8.62
N ILE A 9 -2.92 -2.91 9.22
CA ILE A 9 -1.79 -3.58 8.58
C ILE A 9 -1.02 -4.23 9.75
N ASN A 10 -0.48 -5.43 9.55
CA ASN A 10 0.33 -6.07 10.60
C ASN A 10 1.51 -5.16 10.99
N GLU A 11 1.76 -4.99 12.29
CA GLU A 11 2.83 -4.13 12.82
C GLU A 11 4.22 -4.48 12.26
N ALA A 12 4.52 -5.78 12.14
CA ALA A 12 5.78 -6.25 11.55
C ALA A 12 5.89 -5.88 10.05
N VAL A 13 4.76 -5.87 9.33
CA VAL A 13 4.71 -5.46 7.92
C VAL A 13 4.96 -3.96 7.80
N TYR A 14 4.33 -3.16 8.67
CA TYR A 14 4.56 -1.71 8.70
C TYR A 14 6.01 -1.37 9.02
N GLU A 15 6.60 -2.02 10.03
CA GLU A 15 8.01 -1.83 10.40
C GLU A 15 8.94 -2.17 9.24
N TYR A 16 8.70 -3.28 8.54
CA TYR A 16 9.49 -3.67 7.38
C TYR A 16 9.41 -2.64 6.25
N ILE A 17 8.20 -2.19 5.90
CA ILE A 17 7.99 -1.18 4.85
C ILE A 17 8.69 0.14 5.21
N SER A 18 8.58 0.56 6.48
CA SER A 18 9.13 1.83 6.98
C SER A 18 10.67 1.91 6.94
N GLN A 19 11.36 0.79 6.77
CA GLN A 19 12.82 0.78 6.56
C GLN A 19 13.23 1.31 5.17
N TYR A 20 12.30 1.29 4.20
CA TYR A 20 12.58 1.60 2.80
C TYR A 20 11.69 2.70 2.24
N VAL A 21 10.52 2.94 2.84
CA VAL A 21 9.54 3.94 2.41
C VAL A 21 9.34 4.94 3.53
N ASP A 22 9.39 6.23 3.20
CA ASP A 22 9.14 7.29 4.17
C ASP A 22 7.73 7.16 4.75
N PRO A 23 7.51 7.33 6.06
CA PRO A 23 6.18 7.19 6.68
C PRO A 23 5.08 8.05 6.04
N GLN A 24 5.44 9.22 5.49
CA GLN A 24 4.49 10.10 4.77
C GLN A 24 3.96 9.50 3.46
N ASP A 25 4.65 8.53 2.91
CA ASP A 25 4.33 7.82 1.67
C ASP A 25 3.65 6.46 1.94
N ILE A 26 3.34 6.17 3.21
CA ILE A 26 2.56 5.01 3.66
C ILE A 26 1.19 5.52 4.11
N LEU A 27 0.20 5.44 3.22
CA LEU A 27 -1.16 5.88 3.51
C LEU A 27 -2.01 4.68 3.92
N LYS A 28 -2.68 4.77 5.06
CA LYS A 28 -3.62 3.73 5.53
C LYS A 28 -5.05 4.10 5.15
N ASN A 29 -5.90 3.12 4.89
CA ASN A 29 -7.30 3.33 4.46
C ASN A 29 -7.43 4.32 3.31
N GLU A 30 -6.57 4.19 2.31
CA GLU A 30 -6.56 5.15 1.20
C GLU A 30 -7.61 4.73 0.17
N PRO A 31 -8.62 5.56 -0.11
CA PRO A 31 -9.64 5.24 -1.10
C PRO A 31 -9.05 5.24 -2.51
N MET A 32 -9.15 4.12 -3.23
CA MET A 32 -8.54 3.97 -4.56
C MET A 32 -9.22 4.80 -5.64
N SER A 33 -10.43 5.29 -5.39
CA SER A 33 -11.07 6.32 -6.20
C SER A 33 -10.24 7.60 -6.37
N ARG A 34 -9.28 7.90 -5.47
CA ARG A 34 -8.38 9.06 -5.61
C ARG A 34 -7.21 8.81 -6.57
N HIS A 35 -6.99 7.56 -6.96
CA HIS A 35 -5.81 7.12 -7.71
C HIS A 35 -6.17 6.41 -9.03
N THR A 36 -7.47 6.21 -9.31
CA THR A 36 -7.96 5.63 -10.57
C THR A 36 -8.60 6.69 -11.47
N THR A 37 -8.45 6.56 -12.78
CA THR A 37 -9.01 7.54 -13.74
C THR A 37 -10.54 7.59 -13.72
N PHE A 38 -11.19 6.48 -13.38
CA PHE A 38 -12.65 6.39 -13.27
C PHE A 38 -13.18 6.85 -11.91
N CYS A 39 -12.31 7.23 -10.98
CA CYS A 39 -12.66 7.62 -9.62
C CYS A 39 -13.50 6.55 -8.88
N VAL A 40 -13.23 5.27 -9.15
CA VAL A 40 -13.87 4.11 -8.52
C VAL A 40 -12.82 3.21 -7.87
N GLY A 41 -13.25 2.42 -6.88
CA GLY A 41 -12.42 1.48 -6.15
C GLY A 41 -12.61 1.60 -4.64
N GLY A 42 -12.55 0.46 -3.95
CA GLY A 42 -12.64 0.39 -2.50
C GLY A 42 -11.45 1.02 -1.78
N GLU A 43 -11.46 0.93 -0.46
CA GLU A 43 -10.34 1.38 0.38
C GLU A 43 -9.21 0.37 0.30
N ALA A 44 -7.99 0.87 0.05
CA ALA A 44 -6.79 0.08 0.25
C ALA A 44 -6.39 0.14 1.72
N GLU A 45 -6.19 -1.03 2.33
CA GLU A 45 -5.68 -1.16 3.69
C GLU A 45 -4.37 -0.37 3.87
N ALA A 46 -3.44 -0.51 2.91
CA ALA A 46 -2.27 0.35 2.79
C ALA A 46 -1.94 0.70 1.33
N PHE A 47 -1.59 1.96 1.10
CA PHE A 47 -1.15 2.50 -0.17
C PHE A 47 0.25 3.08 -0.04
N LEU A 48 1.18 2.54 -0.83
CA LEU A 48 2.59 2.90 -0.78
C LEU A 48 2.96 3.73 -2.01
N ARG A 49 3.51 4.93 -1.79
CA ARG A 49 4.09 5.74 -2.87
C ARG A 49 5.55 5.38 -3.07
N ILE A 50 5.80 4.63 -4.13
CA ILE A 50 7.14 4.22 -4.53
C ILE A 50 7.80 5.33 -5.35
N ARG A 51 9.01 5.75 -4.95
CA ARG A 51 9.79 6.82 -5.59
C ARG A 51 10.92 6.31 -6.47
N ASN A 52 11.41 5.10 -6.21
CA ASN A 52 12.52 4.51 -6.96
C ASN A 52 12.38 2.99 -7.10
N LYS A 53 13.22 2.39 -7.95
CA LYS A 53 13.17 0.96 -8.28
C LYS A 53 13.64 0.11 -7.09
N GLU A 54 14.61 0.60 -6.34
CA GLU A 54 15.25 -0.09 -5.22
C GLU A 54 14.23 -0.42 -4.12
N GLN A 55 13.26 0.46 -3.89
CA GLN A 55 12.14 0.20 -2.98
C GLN A 55 11.34 -1.03 -3.40
N LEU A 56 10.97 -1.18 -4.67
CA LEU A 56 10.25 -2.37 -5.17
C LEU A 56 11.08 -3.63 -5.04
N GLU A 57 12.38 -3.55 -5.31
CA GLU A 57 13.30 -4.69 -5.20
C GLU A 57 13.40 -5.22 -3.77
N LYS A 58 13.16 -4.38 -2.75
CA LYS A 58 13.10 -4.80 -1.34
C LYS A 58 11.72 -5.28 -0.92
N LEU A 59 10.66 -4.59 -1.34
CA LEU A 59 9.30 -4.87 -0.88
C LEU A 59 8.67 -6.12 -1.53
N ILE A 60 8.85 -6.31 -2.84
CA ILE A 60 8.20 -7.42 -3.58
C ILE A 60 8.59 -8.80 -3.03
N PRO A 61 9.88 -9.11 -2.77
CA PRO A 61 10.25 -10.40 -2.20
C PRO A 61 9.62 -10.63 -0.83
N TYR A 62 9.56 -9.60 0.02
CA TYR A 62 8.95 -9.69 1.34
C TYR A 62 7.44 -9.97 1.25
N PHE A 63 6.70 -9.26 0.39
CA PHE A 63 5.27 -9.51 0.21
C PHE A 63 4.99 -10.92 -0.32
N LYS A 64 5.84 -11.44 -1.22
CA LYS A 64 5.73 -12.83 -1.69
C LYS A 64 6.00 -13.84 -0.57
N LEU A 65 7.02 -13.61 0.25
CA LEU A 65 7.37 -14.50 1.37
C LEU A 65 6.31 -14.50 2.47
N ALA A 66 5.72 -13.34 2.73
CA ALA A 66 4.65 -13.17 3.72
C ALA A 66 3.26 -13.52 3.16
N GLU A 67 3.17 -13.98 1.91
CA GLU A 67 1.92 -14.26 1.18
C GLU A 67 0.92 -13.10 1.22
N LEU A 68 1.42 -11.87 1.26
CA LEU A 68 0.60 -10.67 1.32
C LEU A 68 0.06 -10.35 -0.07
N PRO A 69 -1.27 -10.25 -0.26
CA PRO A 69 -1.82 -9.79 -1.52
C PRO A 69 -1.42 -8.33 -1.73
N TYR A 70 -0.84 -8.03 -2.88
CA TYR A 70 -0.46 -6.67 -3.25
C TYR A 70 -0.81 -6.40 -4.71
N PHE A 71 -1.01 -5.12 -5.02
CA PHE A 71 -1.30 -4.68 -6.36
C PHE A 71 -0.45 -3.47 -6.71
N VAL A 72 0.22 -3.50 -7.86
CA VAL A 72 1.07 -2.40 -8.32
C VAL A 72 0.30 -1.59 -9.35
N ILE A 73 0.07 -0.31 -9.06
CA ILE A 73 -0.57 0.63 -9.99
C ILE A 73 0.47 1.64 -10.51
N GLY A 74 0.38 1.94 -11.80
CA GLY A 74 1.00 3.13 -12.38
C GLY A 74 0.05 4.34 -12.28
N ASN A 75 -0.04 5.15 -13.33
CA ASN A 75 -0.96 6.31 -13.40
C ASN A 75 -2.47 5.97 -13.37
N GLY A 76 -2.86 4.72 -13.12
CA GLY A 76 -4.27 4.33 -13.05
C GLY A 76 -5.05 4.44 -14.37
N SER A 77 -4.39 4.74 -15.49
CA SER A 77 -5.02 5.01 -16.80
C SER A 77 -5.60 3.79 -17.51
N ASN A 78 -5.47 2.59 -16.94
CA ASN A 78 -6.04 1.37 -17.50
C ASN A 78 -6.47 0.36 -16.42
N LEU A 79 -7.04 0.83 -15.31
CA LEU A 79 -7.39 -0.02 -14.17
C LEU A 79 -8.82 0.20 -13.67
N LEU A 80 -9.59 -0.90 -13.62
CA LEU A 80 -10.85 -1.03 -12.89
C LEU A 80 -10.53 -1.79 -11.60
N VAL A 81 -10.68 -1.12 -10.45
CA VAL A 81 -10.54 -1.73 -9.11
C VAL A 81 -11.95 -1.82 -8.55
N GLY A 82 -12.37 -3.01 -8.11
CA GLY A 82 -13.71 -3.30 -7.59
C GLY A 82 -13.64 -4.16 -6.34
#